data_AF-A0A2V6L0R4-F1
#
_entry.id   AF-A0A2V6L0R4-F1
#
_cell.length_a   1.000
_cell.length_b   1.000
_cell.length_c   1.000
_cell.angle_alpha   90.00
_cell.angle_beta   90.00
_cell.angle_gamma   90.00
#
_symmetry.space_group_name_H-M   'P 1'
#
loop_
_entity.id
_entity.type
_entity.pdbx_description
1 polymer ?
#
loop_
_entity_poly.entity_id
_entity_poly.type
_entity_poly.pdbx_seq_one_letter_code
_entity_poly.pdbx_strand_id
1 'polypeptide(L)' 'NYINKPDRKIITVEEPIEYQMNGINQVQVNSEIGMTFPAALRSILRQAPNIIMIGEIRDLETASIATN' A
#
# COMPACT_ATOMS: atom_id res chain seq x y z
N ASN A 1 1.24 5.95 17.26
CA ASN A 1 2.65 6.42 17.18
C ASN A 1 3.71 5.37 17.55
N TYR A 2 3.37 4.09 17.71
CA TYR A 2 4.39 3.06 17.91
C TYR A 2 5.10 2.73 16.59
N ILE A 3 4.32 2.59 15.51
CA ILE A 3 4.82 2.24 14.18
C ILE A 3 5.19 3.46 13.33
N ASN A 4 4.32 4.49 13.27
CA ASN A 4 4.57 5.73 12.53
C ASN A 4 5.66 6.57 13.23
N LYS A 5 6.88 6.49 12.69
CA LYS A 5 8.10 7.14 13.17
C LYS A 5 8.87 7.73 11.98
N PRO A 6 9.62 8.85 12.15
CA PRO A 6 10.30 9.53 11.04
C PRO A 6 11.33 8.69 10.29
N ASP A 7 11.90 7.67 10.95
CA ASP A 7 12.87 6.73 10.39
C ASP A 7 12.23 5.59 9.59
N ARG A 8 10.89 5.57 9.46
CA ARG A 8 10.15 4.50 8.78
C ARG A 8 9.29 5.06 7.65
N LYS A 9 9.55 4.61 6.42
CA LYS A 9 8.72 4.84 5.25
C LYS A 9 7.55 3.84 5.25
N ILE A 10 6.36 4.34 5.55
CA ILE A 10 5.11 3.58 5.54
C ILE A 10 4.29 3.98 4.32
N ILE A 11 3.85 2.99 3.54
CA ILE A 11 2.95 3.21 2.40
C ILE A 11 1.75 2.27 2.52
N THR A 12 0.56 2.75 2.21
CA THR A 12 -0.67 1.93 2.21
C THR A 12 -1.30 1.90 0.81
N VAL A 13 -2.04 0.84 0.52
CA VAL A 13 -2.94 0.75 -0.64
C VAL A 13 -4.35 0.46 -0.13
N GLU A 14 -5.32 1.32 -0.42
CA GLU A 14 -6.65 1.32 0.18
C GLU A 14 -7.76 1.56 -0.85
N GLU A 15 -8.97 1.05 -0.60
CA GLU A 15 -10.15 1.21 -1.46
C GLU A 15 -11.43 1.32 -0.59
N PRO A 16 -11.89 2.52 -0.21
CA PRO A 16 -11.26 3.85 -0.33
C PRO A 16 -10.31 4.15 0.84
N ILE A 17 -9.68 5.33 0.83
CA ILE A 17 -8.99 5.87 2.02
C ILE A 17 -10.05 6.45 2.97
N GLU A 18 -10.16 5.89 4.18
CA GLU A 18 -11.17 6.31 5.17
C GLU A 18 -10.86 7.68 5.80
N TYR A 19 -9.59 7.92 6.12
CA TYR A 19 -9.09 9.19 6.64
C TYR A 19 -7.60 9.36 6.34
N GLN A 20 -7.17 10.61 6.20
CA GLN A 20 -5.76 10.92 5.93
C GLN A 20 -4.92 10.86 7.20
N MET A 21 -3.80 10.14 7.12
CA MET A 21 -2.83 9.98 8.19
C MET A 21 -1.56 10.74 7.88
N ASN A 22 -1.24 11.75 8.68
CA ASN A 22 -0.01 12.53 8.49
C ASN A 22 1.25 11.63 8.62
N GLY A 23 2.20 11.82 7.70
CA GLY A 23 3.44 11.05 7.63
C GLY A 23 3.32 9.66 7.01
N ILE A 24 2.14 9.27 6.49
CA ILE A 24 1.94 8.01 5.77
C ILE A 24 1.53 8.33 4.33
N ASN A 25 2.17 7.68 3.36
CA ASN A 25 1.74 7.79 1.97
C ASN A 25 0.61 6.80 1.72
N GLN A 26 -0.61 7.30 1.53
CA GLN A 26 -1.78 6.46 1.28
C GLN A 26 -2.15 6.51 -0.20
N VAL A 27 -2.11 5.35 -0.86
CA VAL A 27 -2.46 5.20 -2.27
C VAL A 27 -3.87 4.65 -2.36
N GLN A 28 -4.77 5.39 -3.02
CA GLN A 28 -6.12 4.90 -3.29
C GLN A 28 -6.13 4.06 -4.58
N VAL A 29 -6.80 2.91 -4.52
CA VAL A 29 -7.11 2.11 -5.70
C VAL A 29 -8.04 2.89 -6.64
N ASN A 30 -7.74 2.82 -7.93
CA ASN A 30 -8.60 3.34 -8.98
C ASN A 30 -8.51 2.40 -10.19
N SER A 31 -9.46 1.49 -10.27
CA SER A 31 -9.55 0.47 -11.33
C SER A 31 -9.79 1.08 -12.71
N GLU A 32 -10.46 2.24 -12.80
CA GLU A 32 -10.75 2.91 -14.08
C GLU A 32 -9.48 3.33 -14.82
N ILE A 33 -8.39 3.61 -14.09
CA ILE A 33 -7.08 3.96 -14.64
C ILE A 33 -6.04 2.84 -14.50
N GLY A 34 -6.47 1.62 -14.11
CA GLY A 34 -5.58 0.47 -13.91
C GLY A 34 -4.72 0.53 -12.64
N MET A 35 -5.00 1.44 -11.70
CA MET A 35 -4.37 1.48 -10.38
C MET A 35 -5.03 0.46 -9.45
N THR A 36 -4.70 -0.82 -9.63
CA THR A 36 -5.22 -1.93 -8.82
C THR A 36 -4.31 -2.27 -7.65
N PHE A 37 -4.78 -3.06 -6.67
CA PHE A 37 -3.95 -3.58 -5.57
C PHE A 37 -2.61 -4.19 -6.04
N PRO A 38 -2.57 -5.15 -6.98
CA PRO A 38 -1.30 -5.74 -7.41
C PRO A 38 -0.41 -4.75 -8.18
N ALA A 39 -1.00 -3.83 -8.96
CA ALA A 39 -0.24 -2.81 -9.67
C ALA A 39 0.41 -1.78 -8.72
N ALA A 40 -0.35 -1.32 -7.73
CA ALA A 40 0.11 -0.42 -6.70
C ALA A 40 1.19 -1.09 -5.84
N LEU A 41 0.93 -2.30 -5.34
CA LEU A 41 1.88 -3.06 -4.50
C LEU A 41 3.23 -3.27 -5.20
N ARG A 42 3.24 -3.69 -6.47
CA ARG A 42 4.49 -3.81 -7.25
C ARG A 42 5.25 -2.49 -7.33
N SER A 43 4.52 -1.38 -7.50
CA SER A 43 5.12 -0.05 -7.60
C SER A 43 5.69 0.44 -6.28
N ILE A 44 5.02 0.10 -5.18
CA ILE A 44 5.45 0.41 -3.83
C ILE A 44 6.71 -0.36 -3.43
N LEU A 45 6.86 -1.62 -3.84
CA LEU A 45 8.09 -2.39 -3.54
C LEU A 45 9.37 -1.72 -4.09
N ARG A 46 9.27 -0.97 -5.19
CA ARG A 46 10.41 -0.21 -5.76
C ARG A 46 10.72 1.09 -5.01
N GLN A 47 9.87 1.50 -4.07
CA GLN A 47 10.03 2.72 -3.27
C GLN A 47 10.92 2.51 -2.03
N ALA A 48 11.50 1.32 -1.85
CA ALA A 48 12.21 0.91 -0.63
C ALA A 48 11.42 1.22 0.66
N PRO A 49 10.15 0.76 0.77
CA PRO A 49 9.35 0.97 1.98
C PRO A 49 9.86 0.10 3.13
N ASN A 50 9.65 0.55 4.37
CA ASN A 50 9.87 -0.30 5.54
C ASN A 50 8.64 -1.12 5.87
N ILE A 51 7.45 -0.55 5.67
CA ILE A 51 6.17 -1.18 6.01
C ILE A 51 5.19 -0.86 4.88
N ILE A 52 4.49 -1.90 4.42
CA ILE A 52 3.39 -1.79 3.47
C ILE A 52 2.12 -2.29 4.16
N MET A 53 1.04 -1.52 4.09
CA MET A 53 -0.30 -1.99 4.45
C MET A 53 -1.13 -2.14 3.18
N ILE A 54 -1.76 -3.29 3.03
CA ILE A 54 -2.68 -3.57 1.93
C ILE A 54 -4.06 -3.69 2.57
N GLY A 55 -5.04 -2.91 2.11
CA GLY A 55 -6.38 -2.91 2.67
C GLY A 55 -6.98 -4.32 2.74
N GLU A 56 -6.78 -5.11 1.68
CA GLU A 56 -7.14 -6.52 1.64
C GLU A 56 -6.42 -7.28 0.52
N ILE A 57 -6.33 -8.61 0.66
CA ILE A 57 -5.79 -9.51 -0.36
C ILE A 57 -6.94 -10.37 -0.89
N ARG A 58 -7.52 -9.98 -2.03
CA ARG A 58 -8.67 -10.67 -2.65
C ARG A 58 -8.27 -11.79 -3.61
N ASP A 59 -7.07 -11.71 -4.17
CA ASP A 59 -6.63 -12.56 -5.27
C ASP A 59 -5.22 -13.12 -5.05
N LEU A 60 -4.91 -14.19 -5.79
CA LEU A 60 -3.62 -14.89 -5.69
C LEU A 60 -2.45 -14.06 -6.19
N GLU A 61 -2.67 -13.11 -7.10
CA GLU A 61 -1.60 -12.27 -7.63
C GLU A 61 -1.12 -11.30 -6.55
N THR A 62 -2.04 -10.60 -5.89
CA THR A 62 -1.78 -9.73 -4.74
C THR A 62 -1.12 -10.52 -3.60
N ALA A 63 -1.64 -11.72 -3.30
CA ALA A 63 -1.08 -12.59 -2.27
C ALA A 63 0.38 -12.98 -2.60
N SER A 64 0.62 -13.41 -3.84
CA SER A 64 1.94 -13.84 -4.30
C SER A 64 2.96 -12.70 -4.25
N ILE A 65 2.56 -11.46 -4.54
CA ILE A 65 3.45 -10.30 -4.44
C ILE A 65 3.75 -9.97 -2.99
N ALA A 66 2.77 -10.12 -2.08
CA ALA A 66 2.95 -9.79 -0.67
C ALA A 66 3.88 -10.76 0.08
N THR A 67 4.01 -12.00 -0.39
CA THR A 67 4.85 -13.04 0.25
C THR A 67 6.24 -13.19 -0.37
N ASN A 68 6.52 -12.48 -1.47
CA ASN A 68 7.79 -12.55 -2.19
C ASN A 68 8.80 -11.57 -1.60
#